data_AF-A0A0W8CE18-F1
#
_entry.id   AF-A0A0W8CE18-F1
#
_cell.length_a   1.000
_cell.length_b   1.000
_cell.length_c   1.000
_cell.angle_alpha   90.00
_cell.angle_beta   90.00
_cell.angle_gamma   90.00
#
_symmetry.space_group_name_H-M   'P 1'
#
loop_
_entity.id
_entity.type
_entity.pdbx_description
1 polymer ?
#
loop_
_entity_poly.entity_id
_entity_poly.type
_entity_poly.pdbx_seq_one_letter_code
_entity_poly.pdbx_strand_id
1 'polypeptide(L)'
;MGVRPVEYFAGATREVIKTISEKCQLLHEMNRVFEQLQSTFVDPSMVGGEQGKTLFDFIDADTVQSLQQDALEQTKEVEELLATHQHAITRIEAIYKFFVTFDKTHNSNVGALVGEHRELASIGDEEAKSIEELYDAAVSFFVDMEQCDRFLLQYFTTINDIYPHYEVIFADVQLLFDELRSLRDFYLQFLASYQSVGTEMLRRRQHGAKVRQFIEETKAKLAQLEQEEITLRRTFCEEHARFLPSTLCPEIQV
;
A
#
# COMPACT_ATOMS: atom_id res chain seq x y z
N MET A 1 -20.48 34.11 -2.05
CA MET A 1 -19.72 32.91 -1.66
C MET A 1 -20.36 31.73 -2.37
N GLY A 2 -19.76 31.27 -3.45
CA GLY A 2 -20.27 30.12 -4.20
C GLY A 2 -19.11 29.59 -5.01
N VAL A 3 -18.28 28.74 -4.38
CA VAL A 3 -17.34 27.93 -5.13
C VAL A 3 -18.21 27.12 -6.09
N ARG A 4 -17.97 27.27 -7.40
CA ARG A 4 -18.80 26.59 -8.40
C ARG A 4 -18.68 25.09 -8.13
N PRO A 5 -19.78 24.31 -8.04
CA PRO A 5 -19.72 22.88 -7.75
C PRO A 5 -18.67 22.13 -8.58
N VAL A 6 -18.50 22.55 -9.83
CA VAL A 6 -17.47 22.06 -10.77
C VAL A 6 -16.03 22.18 -10.24
N GLU A 7 -15.69 23.25 -9.51
CA GLU A 7 -14.36 23.46 -8.92
C GLU A 7 -14.11 22.53 -7.72
N TYR A 8 -15.15 22.18 -6.97
CA TYR A 8 -15.07 21.21 -5.86
C TYR A 8 -14.87 19.78 -6.38
N PHE A 9 -15.65 19.36 -7.38
CA PHE A 9 -15.50 18.04 -8.00
C PHE A 9 -14.16 17.88 -8.72
N ALA A 10 -13.69 18.91 -9.43
CA ALA A 10 -12.37 18.87 -10.06
C ALA A 10 -11.23 18.75 -9.03
N GLY A 11 -11.41 19.30 -7.82
CA GLY A 11 -10.48 19.14 -6.71
C GLY A 11 -10.47 17.70 -6.17
N ALA A 12 -11.64 17.13 -5.89
CA ALA A 12 -11.77 15.77 -5.40
C ALA A 12 -11.19 14.74 -6.38
N THR A 13 -11.54 14.82 -7.67
CA THR A 13 -10.99 13.93 -8.71
C THR A 13 -9.46 14.01 -8.78
N ARG A 14 -8.88 15.20 -8.61
CA ARG A 14 -7.42 15.38 -8.62
C ARG A 14 -6.73 14.70 -7.44
N GLU A 15 -7.29 14.83 -6.23
CA GLU A 15 -6.74 14.16 -5.04
C GLU A 15 -6.81 12.64 -5.16
N VAL A 16 -7.87 12.11 -5.78
CA VAL A 16 -8.03 10.67 -6.02
C VAL A 16 -6.99 10.17 -7.02
N ILE A 17 -6.83 10.84 -8.17
CA ILE A 17 -5.79 10.49 -9.16
C ILE A 17 -4.39 10.56 -8.55
N LYS A 18 -4.12 11.58 -7.74
CA LYS A 18 -2.85 11.71 -7.02
C LYS A 18 -2.64 10.54 -6.07
N THR A 19 -3.66 10.19 -5.28
CA THR A 19 -3.61 9.04 -4.36
C THR A 19 -3.32 7.76 -5.12
N ILE A 20 -4.05 7.48 -6.21
CA ILE A 20 -3.84 6.31 -7.07
C ILE A 20 -2.40 6.26 -7.59
N SER A 21 -1.86 7.38 -8.07
CA SER A 21 -0.47 7.45 -8.55
C SER A 21 0.54 7.13 -7.45
N GLU A 22 0.37 7.66 -6.24
CA GLU A 22 1.25 7.37 -5.09
C GLU A 22 1.15 5.89 -4.68
N LYS A 23 -0.05 5.33 -4.72
CA LYS A 23 -0.30 3.92 -4.41
C LYS A 23 0.32 2.99 -5.47
N CYS A 24 0.24 3.32 -6.77
CA CYS A 24 0.93 2.60 -7.83
C CYS A 24 2.47 2.60 -7.65
N GLN A 25 3.05 3.70 -7.17
CA GLN A 25 4.47 3.75 -6.86
C GLN A 25 4.86 2.74 -5.76
N LEU A 26 4.01 2.56 -4.74
CA LEU A 26 4.27 1.58 -3.68
C LEU A 26 4.40 0.15 -4.21
N LEU A 27 3.60 -0.24 -5.21
CA LEU A 27 3.69 -1.57 -5.82
C LEU A 27 5.04 -1.78 -6.52
N HIS A 28 5.54 -0.75 -7.20
CA HIS A 28 6.86 -0.80 -7.84
C HIS A 28 7.97 -0.91 -6.80
N GLU A 29 7.85 -0.18 -5.69
CA GLU A 29 8.78 -0.28 -4.56
C GLU A 29 8.77 -1.67 -3.93
N MET A 30 7.59 -2.27 -3.74
CA MET A 30 7.46 -3.64 -3.22
C MET A 30 8.16 -4.65 -4.12
N ASN A 31 7.94 -4.58 -5.44
CA ASN A 31 8.59 -5.46 -6.40
C ASN A 31 10.11 -5.33 -6.36
N ARG A 32 10.62 -4.11 -6.19
CA ARG A 32 12.07 -3.88 -6.02
C ARG A 32 12.61 -4.52 -4.74
N VAL A 33 11.86 -4.50 -3.64
CA VAL A 33 12.23 -5.19 -2.40
C VAL A 33 12.25 -6.70 -2.61
N PHE A 34 11.30 -7.24 -3.37
CA PHE A 34 11.25 -8.67 -3.70
C PHE A 34 12.46 -9.10 -4.55
N GLU A 35 12.82 -8.32 -5.56
CA GLU A 35 14.05 -8.53 -6.34
C GLU A 35 15.30 -8.52 -5.46
N GLN A 36 15.37 -7.59 -4.49
CA GLN A 36 16.47 -7.55 -3.53
C GLN A 36 16.53 -8.82 -2.67
N LEU A 37 15.39 -9.28 -2.14
CA LEU A 37 15.30 -10.51 -1.37
C LEU A 37 15.72 -11.74 -2.19
N GLN A 38 15.32 -11.82 -3.45
CA GLN A 38 15.70 -12.91 -4.36
C GLN A 38 17.19 -12.88 -4.72
N SER A 39 17.77 -11.69 -4.85
CA SER A 39 19.21 -11.54 -5.14
C SER A 39 20.11 -11.77 -3.91
N THR A 40 19.54 -11.77 -2.70
CA THR A 40 20.31 -11.89 -1.46
C THR A 40 20.38 -13.34 -1.01
N PHE A 41 21.53 -13.97 -1.25
CA PHE A 41 21.80 -15.35 -0.82
C PHE A 41 21.98 -15.45 0.69
N VAL A 42 21.45 -16.55 1.25
CA VAL A 42 21.61 -16.90 2.66
C VAL A 42 22.88 -17.73 2.84
N ASP A 43 23.66 -17.42 3.88
CA ASP A 43 24.85 -18.20 4.22
C ASP A 43 24.43 -19.64 4.56
N PRO A 44 24.96 -20.68 3.88
CA PRO A 44 24.61 -22.08 4.13
C PRO A 44 24.76 -22.50 5.59
N SER A 45 25.69 -21.89 6.33
CA SER A 45 25.87 -22.17 7.77
C SER A 45 24.69 -21.72 8.64
N MET A 46 23.81 -20.85 8.13
CA MET A 46 22.58 -20.40 8.80
C MET A 46 21.36 -21.25 8.45
N VAL A 47 21.43 -22.05 7.38
CA VAL A 47 20.32 -22.84 6.83
C VAL A 47 20.64 -24.33 6.79
N GLY A 48 21.34 -24.83 7.81
CA GLY A 48 21.63 -26.26 7.94
C GLY A 48 22.53 -26.85 6.85
N GLY A 49 23.24 -26.01 6.09
CA GLY A 49 24.10 -26.43 4.98
C GLY A 49 23.44 -26.39 3.60
N GLU A 50 22.17 -26.00 3.50
CA GLU A 50 21.50 -25.84 2.22
C GLU A 50 22.14 -24.72 1.37
N GLN A 51 22.37 -25.01 0.09
CA GLN A 51 22.96 -24.05 -0.85
C GLN A 51 21.89 -23.43 -1.74
N GLY A 52 22.13 -22.19 -2.18
CA GLY A 52 21.26 -21.50 -3.13
C GLY A 52 19.98 -20.91 -2.54
N LYS A 53 19.79 -21.01 -1.23
CA LYS A 53 18.69 -20.33 -0.53
C LYS A 53 18.88 -18.82 -0.56
N THR A 54 17.79 -18.10 -0.73
CA THR A 54 17.71 -16.64 -0.75
C THR A 54 16.83 -16.17 0.38
N LEU A 55 16.88 -14.88 0.73
CA LEU A 55 15.96 -14.33 1.74
C LEU A 55 14.50 -14.42 1.30
N PHE A 56 14.25 -14.49 0.00
CA PHE A 56 12.92 -14.66 -0.56
C PHE A 56 12.27 -16.01 -0.17
N ASP A 57 13.06 -17.06 0.00
CA ASP A 57 12.55 -18.39 0.40
C ASP A 57 11.98 -18.42 1.84
N PHE A 58 12.21 -17.36 2.62
CA PHE A 58 11.77 -17.22 4.01
C PHE A 58 10.58 -16.28 4.18
N ILE A 59 10.01 -15.78 3.07
CA ILE A 59 8.83 -14.92 3.09
C ILE A 59 7.66 -15.62 2.39
N ASP A 60 6.43 -15.27 2.81
CA ASP A 60 5.20 -15.72 2.16
C ASP A 60 4.90 -14.83 0.94
N ALA A 61 5.67 -15.03 -0.13
CA ALA A 61 5.57 -14.19 -1.32
C ALA A 61 4.23 -14.35 -2.04
N ASP A 62 3.62 -15.53 -1.98
CA ASP A 62 2.33 -15.82 -2.62
C ASP A 62 1.22 -14.96 -2.00
N THR A 63 1.20 -14.86 -0.67
CA THR A 63 0.24 -14.00 0.04
C THR A 63 0.43 -12.53 -0.33
N VAL A 64 1.67 -12.04 -0.42
CA VAL A 64 1.94 -10.65 -0.79
C VAL A 64 1.54 -10.36 -2.24
N GLN A 65 1.83 -11.28 -3.16
CA GLN A 65 1.44 -11.13 -4.55
C GLN A 65 -0.09 -11.11 -4.70
N SER A 66 -0.81 -11.92 -3.93
CA SER A 66 -2.28 -11.85 -3.86
C SER A 66 -2.74 -10.46 -3.41
N LEU A 67 -2.18 -9.91 -2.32
CA LEU A 67 -2.53 -8.58 -1.85
C LEU A 67 -2.20 -7.48 -2.87
N GLN A 68 -1.09 -7.59 -3.60
CA GLN A 68 -0.73 -6.66 -4.68
C GLN A 68 -1.74 -6.74 -5.84
N GLN A 69 -2.21 -7.95 -6.17
CA GLN A 69 -3.21 -8.16 -7.21
C GLN A 69 -4.57 -7.58 -6.79
N ASP A 70 -5.01 -7.84 -5.56
CA ASP A 70 -6.23 -7.27 -5.00
C ASP A 70 -6.16 -5.73 -5.01
N ALA A 71 -5.01 -5.15 -4.68
CA ALA A 71 -4.81 -3.71 -4.68
C ALA A 71 -4.90 -3.12 -6.09
N LEU A 72 -4.38 -3.81 -7.10
CA LEU A 72 -4.49 -3.40 -8.50
C LEU A 72 -5.94 -3.47 -8.99
N GLU A 73 -6.65 -4.55 -8.68
CA GLU A 73 -8.04 -4.75 -9.09
C GLU A 73 -8.97 -3.71 -8.47
N GLN A 74 -8.88 -3.49 -7.16
CA GLN A 74 -9.70 -2.48 -6.50
C GLN A 74 -9.34 -1.06 -6.95
N THR A 75 -8.06 -0.76 -7.20
CA THR A 75 -7.66 0.55 -7.77
C THR A 75 -8.29 0.78 -9.13
N LYS A 76 -8.27 -0.23 -9.99
CA LYS A 76 -8.89 -0.16 -11.31
C LYS A 76 -10.41 0.06 -11.21
N GLU A 77 -11.06 -0.58 -10.25
CA GLU A 77 -12.49 -0.35 -10.00
C GLU A 77 -12.76 1.11 -9.59
N VAL A 78 -11.93 1.70 -8.72
CA VAL A 78 -12.02 3.13 -8.38
C VAL A 78 -11.85 4.02 -9.62
N GLU A 79 -10.89 3.71 -10.50
CA GLU A 79 -10.67 4.45 -11.74
C GLU A 79 -11.88 4.39 -12.67
N GLU A 80 -12.50 3.22 -12.82
CA GLU A 80 -13.70 3.03 -13.64
C GLU A 80 -14.92 3.79 -13.09
N LEU A 81 -15.10 3.77 -11.76
CA LEU A 81 -16.16 4.54 -11.08
C LEU A 81 -15.94 6.04 -11.24
N LEU A 82 -14.70 6.51 -11.05
CA LEU A 82 -14.33 7.90 -11.23
C LEU A 82 -14.55 8.37 -12.68
N ALA A 83 -14.18 7.54 -13.66
CA ALA A 83 -14.41 7.82 -15.08
C ALA A 83 -15.92 7.92 -15.40
N THR A 84 -16.73 7.02 -14.84
CA THR A 84 -18.19 7.02 -15.03
C THR A 84 -18.83 8.25 -14.40
N HIS A 85 -18.43 8.60 -13.18
CA HIS A 85 -18.90 9.80 -12.48
C HIS A 85 -18.50 11.08 -13.24
N GLN A 86 -17.24 11.16 -13.70
CA GLN A 86 -16.75 12.28 -14.50
C GLN A 86 -17.51 12.41 -15.83
N HIS A 87 -17.80 11.30 -16.48
CA HIS A 87 -18.62 11.29 -17.69
C HIS A 87 -20.02 11.86 -17.43
N ALA A 88 -20.69 11.41 -16.37
CA ALA A 88 -22.01 11.91 -16.00
C ALA A 88 -22.00 13.43 -15.74
N ILE A 89 -21.02 13.95 -14.99
CA ILE A 89 -20.86 15.38 -14.74
C ILE A 89 -20.65 16.16 -16.05
N THR A 90 -19.74 15.71 -16.91
CA THR A 90 -19.47 16.38 -18.19
C THR A 90 -20.71 16.43 -19.09
N ARG A 91 -21.54 15.38 -19.06
CA ARG A 91 -22.80 15.35 -19.83
C ARG A 91 -23.84 16.29 -19.23
N ILE A 92 -23.98 16.36 -17.91
CA ILE A 92 -24.84 17.34 -17.23
C ILE A 92 -24.40 18.77 -17.56
N GLU A 93 -23.10 19.05 -17.56
CA GLU A 93 -22.56 20.36 -17.93
C GLU A 93 -22.88 20.72 -19.39
N ALA A 94 -22.77 19.75 -20.31
CA ALA A 94 -23.13 19.95 -21.71
C ALA A 94 -24.63 20.26 -21.89
N ILE A 95 -25.50 19.53 -21.18
CA ILE A 95 -26.95 19.78 -21.17
C ILE A 95 -27.26 21.18 -20.62
N TYR A 96 -26.60 21.58 -19.53
CA TYR A 96 -26.75 22.93 -18.98
C TYR A 96 -26.33 24.01 -19.98
N LYS A 97 -25.20 23.83 -20.67
CA LYS A 97 -24.73 24.75 -21.73
C LYS A 97 -25.70 24.83 -22.90
N PHE A 98 -26.31 23.71 -23.29
CA PHE A 98 -27.35 23.67 -24.31
C PHE A 98 -28.53 24.59 -23.93
N PHE A 99 -29.09 24.44 -22.73
CA PHE A 99 -30.18 25.29 -22.24
C PHE A 99 -29.81 26.77 -22.18
N VAL A 100 -28.61 27.11 -21.69
CA VAL A 100 -28.13 28.50 -21.65
C VAL A 100 -27.97 29.10 -23.05
N THR A 101 -27.56 28.30 -24.03
CA THR A 101 -27.38 28.76 -25.41
C THR A 101 -28.73 28.98 -26.08
N PHE A 102 -29.68 28.07 -25.87
CA PHE A 102 -31.05 28.22 -26.36
C PHE A 102 -31.73 29.48 -25.81
N ASP A 103 -31.66 29.69 -24.49
CA ASP A 103 -32.21 30.89 -23.86
C ASP A 103 -31.62 32.15 -24.51
N LYS A 104 -30.29 32.23 -24.67
CA LYS A 104 -29.67 33.39 -25.35
C LYS A 104 -30.13 33.59 -26.80
N THR A 105 -30.34 32.51 -27.56
CA THR A 105 -30.71 32.58 -28.98
C THR A 105 -32.19 32.95 -29.17
N HIS A 106 -33.09 32.47 -28.30
CA HIS A 106 -34.53 32.56 -28.52
C HIS A 106 -35.28 33.45 -27.52
N ASN A 107 -34.67 33.92 -26.43
CA ASN A 107 -35.33 34.77 -25.43
C ASN A 107 -35.89 36.08 -26.04
N SER A 108 -35.21 36.67 -27.03
CA SER A 108 -35.74 37.83 -27.77
C SER A 108 -36.95 37.50 -28.66
N ASN A 109 -37.04 36.27 -29.20
CA ASN A 109 -38.13 35.84 -30.08
C ASN A 109 -39.34 35.32 -29.28
N VAL A 110 -39.10 34.64 -28.16
CA VAL A 110 -40.15 34.21 -27.22
C VAL A 110 -40.77 35.42 -26.54
N GLY A 111 -39.98 36.45 -26.18
CA GLY A 111 -40.49 37.73 -25.68
C GLY A 111 -41.38 38.46 -26.69
N ALA A 112 -41.09 38.35 -27.99
CA ALA A 112 -41.92 38.93 -29.06
C ALA A 112 -43.23 38.15 -29.30
N LEU A 113 -43.28 36.85 -28.99
CA LEU A 113 -44.48 36.00 -29.07
C LEU A 113 -45.40 36.14 -27.85
N VAL A 114 -44.84 36.43 -26.67
CA VAL A 114 -45.58 36.59 -25.40
C VAL A 114 -45.97 38.05 -25.14
N GLY A 115 -45.33 39.00 -25.83
CA GLY A 115 -45.64 40.43 -25.77
C GLY A 115 -47.09 40.74 -26.20
N GLU A 116 -47.77 41.55 -25.39
CA GLU A 116 -49.18 41.89 -25.50
C GLU A 116 -49.60 42.41 -26.89
N HIS A 117 -50.67 41.80 -27.42
CA HIS A 117 -51.54 42.27 -28.52
C HIS A 117 -50.91 42.37 -29.92
N ARG A 118 -50.85 41.25 -30.65
CA ARG A 118 -50.83 41.29 -32.12
C ARG A 118 -52.29 41.36 -32.61
N GLU A 119 -52.70 42.54 -33.07
CA GLU A 119 -54.00 42.74 -33.72
C GLU A 119 -54.14 41.75 -34.89
N LEU A 120 -55.14 40.87 -34.81
CA LEU A 120 -55.46 39.82 -35.79
C LEU A 120 -56.03 40.41 -37.09
N ALA A 121 -55.27 41.27 -37.78
CA ALA A 121 -55.63 41.83 -39.08
C ALA A 121 -54.64 41.34 -40.14
N SER A 122 -55.06 40.31 -40.89
CA SER A 122 -54.41 39.71 -42.07
C SER A 122 -52.91 39.42 -41.95
N ILE A 123 -52.59 38.21 -41.49
CA ILE A 123 -51.24 37.63 -41.56
C ILE A 123 -50.86 37.53 -43.04
N GLY A 124 -49.83 38.26 -43.47
CA GLY A 124 -49.25 38.10 -44.81
C GLY A 124 -48.52 36.75 -44.93
N ASP A 125 -48.36 36.23 -46.15
CA ASP A 125 -47.74 34.92 -46.43
C ASP A 125 -46.29 34.79 -45.87
N GLU A 126 -45.57 35.91 -45.69
CA GLU A 126 -44.25 35.94 -45.02
C GLU A 126 -44.32 35.88 -43.49
N GLU A 127 -45.35 36.49 -42.87
CA GLU A 127 -45.54 36.41 -41.42
C GLU A 127 -46.00 35.02 -40.99
N ALA A 128 -46.78 34.33 -41.84
CA ALA A 128 -47.14 32.94 -41.65
C ALA A 128 -45.92 32.02 -41.65
N LYS A 129 -44.99 32.21 -42.60
CA LYS A 129 -43.71 31.45 -42.66
C LYS A 129 -42.83 31.68 -41.44
N SER A 130 -42.71 32.92 -40.98
CA SER A 130 -41.92 33.24 -39.78
C SER A 130 -42.50 32.59 -38.51
N ILE A 131 -43.83 32.49 -38.41
CA ILE A 131 -44.50 31.79 -37.30
C ILE A 131 -44.32 30.27 -37.40
N GLU A 132 -44.37 29.70 -38.61
CA GLU A 132 -44.14 28.27 -38.86
C GLU A 132 -42.70 27.87 -38.51
N GLU A 133 -41.69 28.66 -38.91
CA GLU A 133 -40.29 28.45 -38.54
C GLU A 133 -40.06 28.53 -37.02
N LEU A 134 -40.75 29.45 -36.33
CA LEU A 134 -40.70 29.58 -34.87
C LEU A 134 -41.39 28.40 -34.16
N TYR A 135 -42.51 27.92 -34.71
CA TYR A 135 -43.22 26.77 -34.19
C TYR A 135 -42.39 25.49 -34.37
N ASP A 136 -41.81 25.27 -35.54
CA ASP A 136 -40.93 24.13 -35.82
C ASP A 136 -39.69 24.15 -34.92
N ALA A 137 -39.09 25.33 -34.71
CA ALA A 137 -37.98 25.50 -33.76
C ALA A 137 -38.40 25.19 -32.32
N ALA A 138 -39.59 25.64 -31.89
CA ALA A 138 -40.11 25.34 -30.56
C ALA A 138 -40.42 23.84 -30.37
N VAL A 139 -41.03 23.19 -31.38
CA VAL A 139 -41.32 21.74 -31.35
C VAL A 139 -40.02 20.92 -31.29
N SER A 140 -39.03 21.25 -32.12
CA SER A 140 -37.71 20.62 -32.06
C SER A 140 -37.08 20.77 -30.67
N PHE A 141 -37.16 21.97 -30.09
CA PHE A 141 -36.64 22.22 -28.75
C PHE A 141 -37.37 21.43 -27.66
N PHE A 142 -38.69 21.30 -27.73
CA PHE A 142 -39.45 20.48 -26.76
C PHE A 142 -39.02 19.01 -26.80
N VAL A 143 -38.76 18.47 -28.00
CA VAL A 143 -38.24 17.11 -28.17
C VAL A 143 -36.84 16.99 -27.56
N ASP A 144 -35.95 17.96 -27.83
CA ASP A 144 -34.60 17.97 -27.25
C ASP A 144 -34.62 18.14 -25.72
N MET A 145 -35.57 18.93 -25.19
CA MET A 145 -35.77 19.14 -23.75
C MET A 145 -36.25 17.86 -23.06
N GLU A 146 -37.21 17.13 -23.65
CA GLU A 146 -37.66 15.84 -23.11
C GLU A 146 -36.51 14.82 -23.08
N GLN A 147 -35.67 14.79 -24.12
CA GLN A 147 -34.48 13.94 -24.13
C GLN A 147 -33.48 14.36 -23.06
N CYS A 148 -33.21 15.66 -22.92
CA CYS A 148 -32.32 16.19 -21.89
C CYS A 148 -32.81 15.85 -20.48
N ASP A 149 -34.11 15.93 -20.19
CA ASP A 149 -34.67 15.60 -18.87
C ASP A 149 -34.46 14.11 -18.53
N ARG A 150 -34.71 13.20 -19.48
CA ARG A 150 -34.43 11.77 -19.32
C ARG A 150 -32.96 11.49 -19.07
N PHE A 151 -32.06 12.13 -19.83
CA PHE A 151 -30.62 11.98 -19.65
C PHE A 151 -30.14 12.56 -18.31
N LEU A 152 -30.65 13.73 -17.90
CA LEU A 152 -30.33 14.32 -16.59
C LEU A 152 -30.73 13.37 -15.45
N LEU A 153 -31.95 12.85 -15.48
CA LEU A 153 -32.41 11.89 -14.48
C LEU A 153 -31.50 10.67 -14.43
N GLN A 154 -31.16 10.10 -15.59
CA GLN A 154 -30.26 8.95 -15.69
C GLN A 154 -28.88 9.27 -15.08
N TYR A 155 -28.26 10.40 -15.45
CA TYR A 155 -26.95 10.78 -14.94
C TYR A 155 -26.96 11.07 -13.43
N PHE A 156 -28.03 11.69 -12.90
CA PHE A 156 -28.16 11.90 -11.46
C PHE A 156 -28.36 10.59 -10.69
N THR A 157 -29.17 9.66 -11.23
CA THR A 157 -29.29 8.31 -10.66
C THR A 157 -27.94 7.60 -10.66
N THR A 158 -27.22 7.60 -11.78
CA THR A 158 -25.87 7.01 -11.86
C THR A 158 -24.91 7.63 -10.85
N ILE A 159 -24.90 8.95 -10.68
CA ILE A 159 -24.06 9.62 -9.67
C ILE A 159 -24.42 9.19 -8.26
N ASN A 160 -25.72 9.13 -7.93
CA ASN A 160 -26.19 8.72 -6.60
C ASN A 160 -25.88 7.25 -6.31
N ASP A 161 -25.93 6.37 -7.31
CA ASP A 161 -25.62 4.94 -7.16
C ASP A 161 -24.11 4.70 -7.00
N ILE A 162 -23.27 5.49 -7.70
CA ILE A 162 -21.81 5.40 -7.60
C ILE A 162 -21.31 5.88 -6.24
N TYR A 163 -21.90 6.92 -5.67
CA TYR A 163 -21.38 7.57 -4.45
C TYR A 163 -21.15 6.61 -3.26
N PRO A 164 -22.12 5.78 -2.82
CA PRO A 164 -21.90 4.85 -1.71
C PRO A 164 -20.88 3.76 -2.04
N HIS A 165 -20.83 3.30 -3.30
CA HIS A 165 -19.88 2.29 -3.76
C HIS A 165 -18.45 2.84 -3.76
N TYR A 166 -18.30 4.08 -4.21
CA TYR A 166 -17.04 4.80 -4.24
C TYR A 166 -16.43 4.98 -2.84
N GLU A 167 -17.23 5.41 -1.85
CA GLU A 167 -16.76 5.60 -0.46
C GLU A 167 -16.22 4.30 0.15
N VAL A 168 -16.91 3.17 -0.08
CA VAL A 168 -16.51 1.86 0.45
C VAL A 168 -15.20 1.40 -0.20
N ILE A 169 -15.15 1.34 -1.52
CA ILE A 169 -13.96 0.84 -2.22
C ILE A 169 -12.76 1.75 -1.97
N PHE A 170 -12.95 3.07 -1.94
CA PHE A 170 -11.84 3.98 -1.69
C PHE A 170 -11.23 3.76 -0.29
N ALA A 171 -12.06 3.50 0.72
CA ALA A 171 -11.59 3.15 2.06
C ALA A 171 -10.86 1.79 2.07
N ASP A 172 -11.39 0.78 1.39
CA ASP A 172 -10.78 -0.55 1.29
C ASP A 172 -9.40 -0.49 0.61
N VAL A 173 -9.31 0.24 -0.51
CA VAL A 173 -8.05 0.53 -1.21
C VAL A 173 -7.05 1.21 -0.27
N GLN A 174 -7.48 2.21 0.50
CA GLN A 174 -6.59 2.90 1.43
C GLN A 174 -5.99 1.94 2.46
N LEU A 175 -6.82 1.11 3.08
CA LEU A 175 -6.41 0.11 4.07
C LEU A 175 -5.43 -0.90 3.47
N LEU A 176 -5.77 -1.45 2.30
CA LEU A 176 -4.96 -2.45 1.62
C LEU A 176 -3.57 -1.91 1.27
N PHE A 177 -3.49 -0.68 0.78
CA PHE A 177 -2.20 -0.05 0.50
C PHE A 177 -1.42 0.34 1.76
N ASP A 178 -2.07 0.61 2.88
CA ASP A 178 -1.38 0.85 4.15
C ASP A 178 -0.81 -0.44 4.72
N GLU A 179 -1.50 -1.57 4.54
CA GLU A 179 -0.97 -2.90 4.83
C GLU A 179 0.24 -3.24 3.95
N LEU A 180 0.14 -3.03 2.64
CA LEU A 180 1.28 -3.19 1.72
C LEU A 180 2.46 -2.29 2.10
N ARG A 181 2.20 -1.07 2.58
CA ARG A 181 3.26 -0.15 3.03
C ARG A 181 3.98 -0.70 4.26
N SER A 182 3.20 -1.15 5.25
CA SER A 182 3.72 -1.79 6.46
C SER A 182 4.59 -3.00 6.11
N LEU A 183 4.13 -3.82 5.16
CA LEU A 183 4.81 -5.03 4.74
C LEU A 183 6.12 -4.73 3.98
N ARG A 184 6.12 -3.72 3.11
CA ARG A 184 7.34 -3.22 2.46
C ARG A 184 8.37 -2.78 3.51
N ASP A 185 7.94 -2.00 4.49
CA ASP A 185 8.82 -1.47 5.55
C ASP A 185 9.38 -2.61 6.41
N PHE A 186 8.55 -3.60 6.71
CA PHE A 186 8.98 -4.82 7.37
C PHE A 186 10.07 -5.56 6.57
N TYR A 187 9.90 -5.75 5.26
CA TYR A 187 10.90 -6.44 4.43
C TYR A 187 12.19 -5.65 4.24
N LEU A 188 12.12 -4.32 4.15
CA LEU A 188 13.30 -3.46 4.18
C LEU A 188 14.07 -3.62 5.50
N GLN A 189 13.35 -3.65 6.62
CA GLN A 189 13.95 -3.87 7.93
C GLN A 189 14.51 -5.29 8.07
N PHE A 190 13.86 -6.29 7.48
CA PHE A 190 14.35 -7.66 7.43
C PHE A 190 15.67 -7.76 6.68
N LEU A 191 15.77 -7.14 5.49
CA LEU A 191 17.01 -7.03 4.71
C LEU A 191 18.14 -6.38 5.54
N ALA A 192 17.86 -5.22 6.13
CA ALA A 192 18.84 -4.51 6.95
C ALA A 192 19.28 -5.32 8.17
N SER A 193 18.35 -6.01 8.81
CA SER A 193 18.64 -6.87 9.97
C SER A 193 19.50 -8.05 9.57
N TYR A 194 19.23 -8.69 8.43
CA TYR A 194 20.02 -9.82 7.93
C TYR A 194 21.49 -9.44 7.71
N GLN A 195 21.78 -8.24 7.20
CA GLN A 195 23.15 -7.75 7.04
C GLN A 195 23.94 -7.71 8.37
N SER A 196 23.26 -7.51 9.50
CA SER A 196 23.87 -7.52 10.82
C SER A 196 24.08 -8.92 11.42
N VAL A 197 23.43 -9.96 10.89
CA VAL A 197 23.50 -11.32 11.45
C VAL A 197 24.90 -11.89 11.34
N GLY A 198 25.60 -11.63 10.23
CA GLY A 198 26.96 -12.13 10.02
C GLY A 198 27.95 -11.64 11.09
N THR A 199 27.88 -10.36 11.46
CA THR A 199 28.76 -9.77 12.48
C THR A 199 28.42 -10.29 13.88
N GLU A 200 27.13 -10.46 14.19
CA GLU A 200 26.67 -11.05 15.45
C GLU A 200 27.09 -12.52 15.58
N MET A 201 27.01 -13.30 14.50
CA MET A 201 27.47 -14.69 14.47
C MET A 201 28.98 -14.80 14.72
N LEU A 202 29.78 -13.95 14.07
CA LEU A 202 31.21 -13.89 14.32
C LEU A 202 31.51 -13.56 15.79
N ARG A 203 30.83 -12.56 16.36
CA ARG A 203 30.97 -12.17 17.77
C ARG A 203 30.70 -13.36 18.70
N ARG A 204 29.61 -14.11 18.47
CA ARG A 204 29.27 -15.30 19.27
C ARG A 204 30.32 -16.41 19.13
N ARG A 205 30.83 -16.66 17.92
CA ARG A 205 31.92 -17.64 17.70
C ARG A 205 33.18 -17.27 18.47
N GLN A 206 33.59 -16.00 18.40
CA GLN A 206 34.76 -15.50 19.12
C GLN A 206 34.58 -15.60 20.65
N HIS A 207 33.40 -15.22 21.16
CA HIS A 207 33.11 -15.36 22.59
C HIS A 207 33.16 -16.83 23.03
N GLY A 208 32.54 -17.74 22.27
CA GLY A 208 32.60 -19.17 22.56
C GLY A 208 34.02 -19.73 22.52
N ALA A 209 34.88 -19.26 21.61
CA ALA A 209 36.29 -19.64 21.57
C ALA A 209 37.05 -19.17 22.82
N LYS A 210 36.84 -17.93 23.26
CA LYS A 210 37.44 -17.39 24.48
C LYS A 210 37.03 -18.19 25.73
N VAL A 211 35.75 -18.53 25.85
CA VAL A 211 35.24 -19.33 26.97
C VAL A 211 35.88 -20.72 26.98
N ARG A 212 35.98 -21.39 25.82
CA ARG A 212 36.66 -22.69 25.72
C ARG A 212 38.13 -22.61 26.10
N GLN A 213 38.83 -21.58 25.62
CA GLN A 213 40.24 -21.36 25.98
C GLN A 213 40.40 -21.20 27.51
N PHE A 214 39.57 -20.36 28.14
CA PHE A 214 39.61 -20.15 29.58
C PHE A 214 39.34 -21.43 30.38
N ILE A 215 38.41 -22.28 29.91
CA ILE A 215 38.15 -23.58 30.50
C ILE A 215 39.39 -24.48 30.44
N GLU A 216 40.03 -24.57 29.28
CA GLU A 216 41.23 -25.41 29.12
C GLU A 216 42.41 -24.89 29.95
N GLU A 217 42.61 -23.57 30.03
CA GLU A 217 43.61 -22.95 30.90
C GLU A 217 43.33 -23.26 32.38
N THR A 218 42.07 -23.20 32.81
CA THR A 218 41.67 -23.52 34.18
C THR A 218 41.88 -25.00 34.50
N LYS A 219 41.51 -25.90 33.58
CA LYS A 219 41.76 -27.35 33.72
C LYS A 219 43.25 -27.64 33.85
N ALA A 220 44.08 -27.06 32.99
CA ALA A 220 45.53 -27.23 33.03
C ALA A 220 46.10 -26.76 34.37
N LYS A 221 45.63 -25.62 34.88
CA LYS A 221 46.05 -25.09 36.18
C LYS A 221 45.63 -25.97 37.36
N LEU A 222 44.41 -26.53 37.32
CA LEU A 222 43.95 -27.48 38.35
C LEU A 222 44.78 -28.76 38.34
N ALA A 223 45.06 -29.32 37.15
CA ALA A 223 45.90 -30.50 37.00
C ALA A 223 47.33 -30.25 37.50
N GLN A 224 47.88 -29.05 37.25
CA GLN A 224 49.18 -28.66 37.79
C GLN A 224 49.18 -28.63 39.32
N LEU A 225 48.18 -27.99 39.95
CA LEU A 225 48.07 -27.92 41.41
C LEU A 225 47.91 -29.31 42.06
N GLU A 226 47.14 -30.19 41.43
CA GLU A 226 46.99 -31.58 41.87
C GLU A 226 48.31 -32.34 41.78
N GLN A 227 49.07 -32.18 40.69
CA GLN A 227 50.36 -32.83 40.52
C GLN A 227 51.42 -32.29 41.49
N GLU A 228 51.41 -30.98 41.76
CA GLU A 228 52.26 -30.35 42.79
C GLU A 228 51.97 -30.96 44.17
N GLU A 229 50.70 -31.09 44.56
CA GLU A 229 50.32 -31.68 45.84
C GLU A 229 50.68 -33.18 45.94
N ILE A 230 50.44 -33.97 44.88
CA ILE A 230 50.86 -35.38 44.83
C ILE A 230 52.37 -35.50 45.02
N THR A 231 53.14 -34.59 44.41
CA THR A 231 54.61 -34.59 44.50
C THR A 231 55.05 -34.24 45.92
N LEU A 232 54.47 -33.19 46.53
CA LEU A 232 54.75 -32.81 47.92
C LEU A 232 54.40 -33.94 48.90
N ARG A 233 53.24 -34.59 48.73
CA ARG A 233 52.85 -35.76 49.52
C ARG A 233 53.82 -36.92 49.37
N ARG A 234 54.26 -37.21 48.15
CA ARG A 234 55.24 -38.27 47.88
C ARG A 234 56.57 -37.98 48.58
N THR A 235 57.11 -36.77 48.42
CA THR A 235 58.35 -36.35 49.10
C THR A 235 58.23 -36.46 50.61
N PHE A 236 57.12 -35.97 51.18
CA PHE A 236 56.86 -36.11 52.61
C PHE A 236 56.81 -37.57 53.06
N CYS A 237 56.15 -38.44 52.29
CA CYS A 237 56.07 -39.86 52.61
C CYS A 237 57.44 -40.54 52.53
N GLU A 238 58.25 -40.24 51.51
CA GLU A 238 59.62 -40.78 51.37
C GLU A 238 60.52 -40.38 52.56
N GLU A 239 60.40 -39.15 53.04
CA GLU A 239 61.24 -38.62 54.12
C GLU A 239 60.76 -39.06 55.53
N HIS A 240 59.45 -39.10 55.75
CA HIS A 240 58.87 -39.17 57.09
C HIS A 240 57.98 -40.39 57.36
N ALA A 241 57.41 -41.06 56.35
CA ALA A 241 56.39 -42.10 56.59
C ALA A 241 56.91 -43.28 57.41
N ARG A 242 58.19 -43.66 57.28
CA ARG A 242 58.80 -44.75 58.05
C ARG A 242 58.82 -44.51 59.57
N PHE A 243 58.64 -43.27 60.02
CA PHE A 243 58.65 -42.88 61.43
C PHE A 243 57.26 -42.56 61.98
N LEU A 244 56.23 -42.54 61.12
CA LEU A 244 54.87 -42.15 61.50
C LEU A 244 53.94 -43.37 61.40
N PRO A 245 53.30 -43.81 62.49
CA PRO A 245 52.32 -44.88 62.42
C PRO A 245 51.09 -44.43 61.63
N SER A 246 50.57 -45.31 60.77
CA SER A 246 49.42 -45.02 59.89
C SER A 246 48.13 -44.67 60.64
N THR A 247 48.05 -44.97 61.94
CA THR A 247 46.93 -44.60 62.82
C THR A 247 46.93 -43.14 63.26
N LEU A 248 48.01 -42.39 63.02
CA LEU A 248 48.17 -41.02 63.53
C LEU A 248 47.34 -40.00 62.72
N CYS A 249 47.18 -40.20 61.41
CA CYS A 249 46.42 -39.30 60.55
C CYS A 249 45.81 -40.10 59.38
N PRO A 250 44.49 -40.37 59.38
CA PRO A 250 43.83 -41.21 58.37
C PRO A 250 43.86 -40.60 56.97
N GLU A 251 44.04 -39.28 56.85
CA GLU A 251 44.13 -38.59 55.55
C GLU A 251 45.49 -38.76 54.87
N ILE A 252 46.53 -39.19 55.60
CA ILE A 252 47.84 -39.55 55.05
C ILE A 252 47.79 -41.04 54.67
N GLN A 253 47.03 -41.36 53.63
CA GLN A 253 47.06 -42.67 53.01
C GLN A 253 48.04 -42.62 51.83
N VAL A 254 49.01 -43.54 51.88
CA VAL A 254 49.96 -43.84 50.78
C VAL A 254 49.21 -44.43 49.59
#